data_AF-A0A3M6VD27-F1
#
_entry.id   AF-A0A3M6VD27-F1
#
_cell.length_a   1.000
_cell.length_b   1.000
_cell.length_c   1.000
_cell.angle_alpha   90.00
_cell.angle_beta   90.00
_cell.angle_gamma   90.00
#
_symmetry.space_group_name_H-M   'P 1'
#
loop_
_entity.id
_entity.type
_entity.pdbx_description
1 polymer ?
#
loop_
_entity_poly.entity_id
_entity_poly.type
_entity_poly.pdbx_seq_one_letter_code
_entity_poly.pdbx_strand_id
1 'polypeptide(L)'
;MYQFISAKAEYLSEPFIQAKFSFFDRIISGQKKRSPRWKVCLHHVTESFPDLVGKHFAHLRCDKTSRQLASKLVAQVQASMQNNLKQVDWLDEPTRQAAVES
;
A
#
# COMPACT_ATOMS: atom_id res chain seq x y z
N MET A 1 15.26 -8.50 22.77
CA MET A 1 15.65 -7.15 23.25
C MET A 1 16.03 -6.20 22.11
N TYR A 2 17.00 -6.55 21.24
CA TYR A 2 17.39 -5.71 20.09
C TYR A 2 16.23 -5.34 19.14
N GLN A 3 15.41 -6.32 18.72
CA GLN A 3 14.31 -6.09 17.77
C GLN A 3 13.33 -5.00 18.24
N PHE A 4 13.01 -4.98 19.54
CA PHE A 4 12.13 -3.97 20.12
C PHE A 4 12.74 -2.56 20.05
N ILE A 5 14.01 -2.43 20.44
CA ILE A 5 14.73 -1.14 20.39
C ILE A 5 14.81 -0.64 18.95
N SER A 6 15.15 -1.51 18.00
CA SER A 6 15.20 -1.18 16.57
C SER A 6 13.83 -0.72 16.03
N ALA A 7 12.75 -1.40 16.45
CA ALA A 7 11.39 -1.02 16.08
C ALA A 7 10.94 0.32 16.69
N LYS A 8 11.49 0.73 17.83
CA LYS A 8 11.15 1.99 18.50
C LYS A 8 12.13 3.13 18.23
N ALA A 9 13.24 2.88 17.53
CA ALA A 9 14.31 3.85 17.32
C ALA A 9 13.85 5.18 16.67
N GLU A 10 12.80 5.15 15.85
CA GLU A 10 12.23 6.34 15.20
C GLU A 10 11.56 7.32 16.17
N TYR A 11 11.20 6.85 17.37
CA TYR A 11 10.55 7.65 18.41
C TYR A 11 11.53 8.12 19.50
N LEU A 12 12.81 7.74 19.39
CA LEU A 12 13.84 8.05 20.38
C LEU A 12 14.66 9.27 19.95
N SER A 13 15.71 9.57 20.73
CA SER A 13 16.63 10.66 20.44
C SER A 13 17.43 10.43 19.14
N GLU A 14 18.00 11.52 18.64
CA GLU A 14 18.74 11.57 17.37
C GLU A 14 19.77 10.44 17.15
N PRO A 15 20.54 9.98 18.14
CA PRO A 15 21.47 8.86 17.94
C PRO A 15 20.80 7.56 17.47
N PHE A 16 19.61 7.25 18.00
CA PHE A 16 18.87 6.04 17.62
C PHE A 16 18.32 6.14 16.19
N ILE A 17 17.75 7.29 15.85
CA ILE A 17 17.26 7.58 14.51
C ILE A 17 18.41 7.50 13.49
N GLN A 18 19.55 8.11 13.82
CA GLN A 18 20.73 8.11 12.96
C GLN A 18 21.31 6.71 12.78
N ALA A 19 21.36 5.89 13.84
CA ALA A 19 21.82 4.51 13.75
C ALA A 19 20.90 3.66 12.85
N LYS A 20 19.56 3.77 13.05
CA LYS A 20 18.58 3.08 12.21
C LYS A 20 18.72 3.50 10.73
N PHE A 21 18.76 4.81 10.48
CA PHE A 21 18.92 5.36 9.13
C PHE A 21 20.22 4.91 8.47
N SER A 22 21.33 4.92 9.20
CA SER A 22 22.64 4.60 8.66
C SER A 22 22.72 3.17 8.11
N PHE A 23 21.99 2.23 8.69
CA PHE A 23 21.96 0.83 8.28
C PHE A 23 20.76 0.50 7.38
N PHE A 24 19.53 0.59 7.90
CA PHE A 24 18.34 0.10 7.17
C PHE A 24 17.96 1.00 5.99
N ASP A 25 18.02 2.31 6.18
CA ASP A 25 17.57 3.22 5.13
C ASP A 25 18.69 3.45 4.11
N ARG A 26 19.92 3.72 4.57
CA ARG A 26 21.03 4.08 3.68
C ARG A 26 21.72 2.89 3.05
N ILE A 27 22.10 1.86 3.83
CA ILE A 27 22.85 0.71 3.30
C ILE A 27 21.91 -0.28 2.62
N ILE A 28 20.82 -0.65 3.28
CA ILE A 28 19.88 -1.66 2.75
C ILE A 28 18.95 -1.05 1.69
N SER A 29 18.31 0.08 1.99
CA SER A 29 17.32 0.70 1.07
C SER A 29 17.92 1.71 0.09
N GLY A 30 19.22 2.03 0.19
CA GLY A 30 19.91 2.97 -0.70
C GLY A 30 19.50 4.44 -0.55
N GLN A 31 18.79 4.80 0.53
CA GLN A 31 18.27 6.14 0.75
C GLN A 31 19.42 7.13 1.06
N LYS A 32 19.51 8.19 0.24
CA LYS A 32 20.60 9.20 0.37
C LYS A 32 20.40 10.16 1.54
N LYS A 33 19.16 10.50 1.89
CA LYS A 33 18.82 11.50 2.92
C LYS A 33 17.57 11.08 3.69
N ARG A 34 17.55 11.36 4.99
CA ARG A 34 16.37 11.14 5.84
C ARG A 34 15.17 11.94 5.33
N SER A 35 13.99 11.34 5.46
CA SER A 35 12.71 12.04 5.22
C SER A 35 12.60 13.23 6.19
N PRO A 36 12.09 14.38 5.73
CA PRO A 36 11.83 15.50 6.63
C PRO A 36 10.78 15.10 7.68
N ARG A 37 10.90 15.67 8.89
CA ARG A 37 10.10 15.27 10.06
C ARG A 37 8.59 15.32 9.80
N TRP A 38 8.09 16.32 9.08
CA TRP A 38 6.66 16.43 8.76
C TRP A 38 6.14 15.22 7.99
N LYS A 39 6.96 14.63 7.10
CA LYS A 39 6.58 13.47 6.29
C LYS A 39 6.56 12.20 7.14
N VAL A 40 7.48 12.08 8.09
CA VAL A 40 7.50 10.98 9.07
C VAL A 40 6.25 11.05 9.96
N CYS A 41 5.94 12.23 10.51
CA CYS A 41 4.73 12.41 11.32
C CYS A 41 3.44 12.13 10.52
N LEU A 42 3.37 12.61 9.28
CA LEU A 42 2.22 12.34 8.40
C LEU A 42 2.05 10.85 8.16
N HIS A 43 3.14 10.12 7.91
CA HIS A 43 3.11 8.68 7.71
C HIS A 43 2.57 7.95 8.94
N HIS A 44 3.07 8.26 10.15
CA HIS A 44 2.58 7.64 11.39
C HIS A 44 1.08 7.86 11.63
N VAL A 45 0.57 9.07 11.40
CA VAL A 45 -0.87 9.36 11.54
C VAL A 45 -1.67 8.58 10.50
N THR A 46 -1.15 8.51 9.27
CA THR A 46 -1.81 7.77 8.18
C THR A 46 -1.87 6.27 8.46
N GLU A 47 -0.82 5.69 9.05
CA GLU A 47 -0.79 4.27 9.43
C GLU A 47 -1.65 3.97 10.67
N SER A 48 -1.71 4.90 11.61
CA SER A 48 -2.51 4.74 12.84
C SER A 48 -4.02 4.89 12.58
N PHE A 49 -4.39 5.73 11.61
CA PHE A 49 -5.78 6.07 11.31
C PHE A 49 -6.09 6.04 9.80
N PRO A 50 -5.88 4.90 9.11
CA PRO A 50 -5.92 4.82 7.65
C PRO A 50 -7.29 5.22 7.09
N ASP A 51 -8.38 4.72 7.69
CA ASP A 51 -9.74 5.01 7.22
C ASP A 51 -10.14 6.45 7.46
N LEU A 52 -9.76 7.03 8.60
CA LEU A 52 -10.12 8.39 8.96
C LEU A 52 -9.43 9.39 8.02
N VAL A 53 -8.10 9.24 7.88
CA VAL A 53 -7.29 10.07 6.99
C VAL A 53 -7.71 9.88 5.54
N GLY A 54 -7.92 8.63 5.11
CA GLY A 54 -8.34 8.29 3.76
C GLY A 54 -9.70 8.87 3.39
N LYS A 55 -10.71 8.74 4.26
CA LYS A 55 -12.04 9.35 4.04
C LYS A 55 -11.98 10.87 3.95
N HIS A 56 -11.24 11.51 4.86
CA HIS A 56 -11.08 12.96 4.85
C HIS A 56 -10.38 13.45 3.57
N PHE A 57 -9.29 12.79 3.16
CA PHE A 57 -8.59 13.08 1.91
C PHE A 57 -9.52 12.91 0.71
N ALA A 58 -10.26 11.80 0.63
CA ALA A 58 -11.20 11.53 -0.45
C ALA A 58 -12.31 12.59 -0.52
N HIS A 59 -12.82 13.06 0.62
CA HIS A 59 -13.81 14.14 0.66
C HIS A 59 -13.26 15.44 0.06
N LEU A 60 -11.99 15.78 0.31
CA LEU A 60 -11.37 17.01 -0.16
C LEU A 60 -10.90 16.96 -1.62
N ARG A 61 -10.53 15.78 -2.12
CA ARG A 61 -9.77 15.65 -3.39
C ARG A 61 -10.40 14.74 -4.43
N CYS A 62 -11.32 13.85 -4.05
CA CYS A 62 -11.86 12.85 -4.98
C CYS A 62 -13.01 13.45 -5.79
N ASP A 63 -12.77 13.68 -7.08
CA ASP A 63 -13.79 14.11 -8.03
C ASP A 63 -14.68 12.94 -8.47
N LYS A 64 -15.95 13.25 -8.80
CA LYS A 64 -16.94 12.23 -9.21
C LYS A 64 -16.51 11.51 -10.50
N THR A 65 -15.85 12.23 -11.41
CA THR A 65 -15.37 11.70 -12.69
C THR A 65 -14.28 10.64 -12.52
N SER A 66 -13.26 10.90 -11.71
CA SER A 66 -12.21 9.91 -11.40
C SER A 66 -12.79 8.66 -10.74
N ARG A 67 -13.78 8.82 -9.86
CA ARG A 67 -14.45 7.67 -9.23
C ARG A 67 -15.17 6.79 -10.27
N GLN A 68 -15.91 7.41 -11.19
CA GLN A 68 -16.60 6.68 -12.26
C GLN A 68 -15.61 5.98 -13.21
N LEU A 69 -14.51 6.65 -13.58
CA LEU A 69 -13.46 6.07 -14.42
C LEU A 69 -12.81 4.87 -13.74
N ALA A 70 -12.48 4.97 -12.45
CA ALA A 70 -11.91 3.87 -11.68
C ALA A 70 -12.88 2.67 -11.63
N SER A 71 -14.16 2.89 -11.34
CA SER A 71 -15.17 1.82 -11.34
C SER A 71 -15.32 1.15 -12.71
N LYS A 72 -15.30 1.94 -13.80
CA LYS A 72 -15.37 1.41 -15.17
C LYS A 72 -14.15 0.56 -15.51
N LEU A 73 -12.96 1.02 -15.13
CA LEU A 73 -11.71 0.26 -15.34
C LEU A 73 -11.75 -1.08 -14.61
N VAL A 74 -12.16 -1.09 -13.33
CA VAL A 74 -12.28 -2.33 -12.55
C VAL A 74 -13.25 -3.31 -13.22
N ALA A 75 -14.42 -2.83 -13.65
CA ALA A 75 -15.40 -3.67 -14.34
C ALA A 75 -14.86 -4.26 -15.66
N GLN A 76 -14.10 -3.46 -16.43
CA GLN A 76 -13.48 -3.93 -17.68
C GLN A 76 -12.40 -4.99 -17.42
N VAL A 77 -11.57 -4.81 -16.39
CA VAL A 77 -10.55 -5.80 -16.01
C VAL A 77 -11.20 -7.10 -15.55
N GLN A 78 -12.24 -7.02 -14.70
CA GLN A 78 -12.99 -8.19 -14.25
C GLN A 78 -13.62 -8.95 -15.43
N ALA A 79 -14.26 -8.24 -16.36
CA ALA A 79 -14.84 -8.86 -17.55
C ALA A 79 -13.77 -9.54 -18.44
N SER A 80 -12.62 -8.89 -18.63
CA SER A 80 -11.51 -9.49 -19.39
C SER A 80 -10.97 -10.74 -18.69
N MET A 81 -10.85 -10.73 -17.36
CA MET A 81 -10.38 -11.87 -16.60
C MET A 81 -11.36 -13.05 -16.70
N GLN A 82 -12.67 -12.80 -16.57
CA GLN A 82 -13.70 -13.83 -16.76
C GLN A 82 -13.66 -14.43 -18.16
N ASN A 83 -13.48 -13.61 -19.20
CA ASN A 83 -13.36 -14.10 -20.57
C ASN A 83 -12.10 -14.96 -20.77
N ASN A 84 -10.98 -14.56 -20.20
CA ASN A 84 -9.75 -15.36 -20.25
C ASN A 84 -9.90 -16.68 -19.51
N LEU A 85 -10.52 -16.68 -18.32
CA LEU A 85 -10.76 -17.89 -17.55
C LEU A 85 -11.63 -18.90 -18.30
N LYS A 86 -12.56 -18.44 -19.15
CA LYS A 86 -13.36 -19.32 -20.03
C LYS A 86 -12.55 -20.01 -21.13
N GLN A 87 -11.35 -19.52 -21.46
CA GLN A 87 -10.56 -19.98 -22.61
C GLN A 87 -9.26 -20.70 -22.24
N VAL A 88 -8.85 -20.70 -20.96
CA VAL A 88 -7.56 -21.28 -20.56
C VAL A 88 -7.57 -22.81 -20.52
N ASP A 89 -6.67 -23.47 -21.23
CA ASP A 89 -6.67 -24.94 -21.35
C ASP A 89 -6.11 -25.67 -20.11
N TRP A 90 -5.48 -24.94 -19.17
CA TRP A 90 -4.82 -25.52 -18.01
C TRP A 90 -5.74 -25.72 -16.79
N LEU A 91 -6.95 -25.16 -16.82
CA LEU A 91 -7.96 -25.35 -15.76
C LEU A 91 -8.94 -26.47 -16.14
N ASP A 92 -9.19 -27.37 -15.20
CA ASP A 92 -10.29 -28.31 -15.29
C ASP A 92 -11.64 -27.60 -15.05
N GLU A 93 -12.74 -28.19 -15.53
CA GLU A 93 -14.04 -27.51 -15.54
C GLU A 93 -14.61 -27.14 -14.17
N PRO A 94 -14.51 -27.98 -13.13
CA PRO A 94 -14.95 -27.58 -11.79
C PRO A 94 -14.22 -26.32 -11.29
N THR A 95 -12.90 -26.26 -11.50
CA THR A 95 -12.08 -25.11 -11.07
C THR A 95 -12.36 -23.88 -11.92
N ARG A 96 -12.60 -24.05 -13.23
CA ARG A 96 -12.96 -22.95 -14.13
C ARG A 96 -14.29 -22.31 -13.74
N GLN A 97 -15.30 -23.12 -13.43
CA GLN A 97 -16.61 -22.63 -13.00
C GLN A 97 -16.49 -21.85 -11.69
N ALA A 98 -15.79 -22.41 -10.69
CA ALA A 98 -15.55 -21.73 -9.43
C ALA A 98 -14.80 -20.39 -9.59
N ALA A 99 -13.85 -20.31 -10.51
CA ALA A 99 -13.07 -19.09 -10.78
C ALA A 99 -13.85 -17.99 -11.54
N VAL A 100 -14.90 -18.35 -12.28
CA VAL A 100 -15.77 -17.39 -12.99
C VAL A 100 -16.89 -16.86 -12.08
N GLU A 101 -17.32 -17.65 -11.10
CA GLU A 101 -18.38 -17.29 -10.14
C GLU A 101 -17.88 -16.36 -9.01
N SER A 102 -16.58 -16.37 -8.71
CA SER A 102 -15.93 -15.52 -7.69
C SER A 102 -15.75 -14.06 -8.12
#